data_AF-K0WBR0-F1
#
_entry.id   AF-K0WBR0-F1
#
_cell.length_a   1.000
_cell.length_b   1.000
_cell.length_c   1.000
_cell.angle_alpha   90.00
_cell.angle_beta   90.00
_cell.angle_gamma   90.00
#
_symmetry.space_group_name_H-M   'P 1'
#
loop_
_entity.id
_entity.type
_entity.pdbx_description
1 polymer ?
#
loop_
_entity_poly.entity_id
_entity_poly.type
_entity_poly.pdbx_seq_one_letter_code
_entity_poly.pdbx_strand_id
1 'polypeptide(L)'
;KEGIPALLLLGHQIGYNNILPMYGALMLMAPVILLLNERSPLLALAVSATVWLLAGIYQVAPHNMLIEGYWFLNPLSWQFLFSIGIVSILHIRRGGTIPRHPMLFAAAACYVALSFVWVTGQLWIFGNSLAALGLPTVVTGFDKTFLSLPRLLHVLALTYLVISIPAFSRFLRRPANNPLTILGRHSLNIFVAGTILAMIGQVVLYITNKDPLVGPLFVIVGIATQFAYAYYLERKRRQGKVKARLVTEAATIAVPVRIGGSANYRRNERK
;
A
#
# COMPACT_ATOMS: atom_id res chain seq x y z
N LYS A 1 4.14 -22.52 -24.00
CA LYS A 1 3.90 -21.37 -24.90
C LYS A 1 2.99 -20.31 -24.27
N GLU A 2 2.16 -20.66 -23.28
CA GLU A 2 1.25 -19.72 -22.58
C GLU A 2 1.90 -18.93 -21.43
N GLY A 3 3.13 -19.28 -21.01
CA GLY A 3 3.80 -18.65 -19.87
C GLY A 3 4.13 -17.16 -20.06
N ILE A 4 4.51 -16.72 -21.26
CA ILE A 4 4.83 -15.31 -21.53
C ILE A 4 3.56 -14.44 -21.47
N PRO A 5 2.45 -14.79 -22.17
CA PRO A 5 1.18 -14.11 -21.99
C PRO A 5 0.67 -14.14 -20.55
N ALA A 6 0.77 -15.28 -19.85
CA ALA A 6 0.34 -15.39 -18.46
C ALA A 6 1.15 -14.51 -17.49
N LEU A 7 2.44 -14.31 -17.74
CA LEU A 7 3.26 -13.38 -16.96
C LEU A 7 2.96 -11.91 -17.31
N LEU A 8 2.79 -11.59 -18.59
CA LEU A 8 2.53 -10.22 -19.06
C LEU A 8 1.13 -9.72 -18.69
N LEU A 9 0.12 -10.61 -18.73
CA LEU A 9 -1.26 -10.31 -18.35
C LEU A 9 -1.52 -10.54 -16.87
N LEU A 10 -0.48 -10.86 -16.09
CA LEU A 10 -0.56 -11.15 -14.65
C LEU A 10 -1.50 -12.34 -14.33
N GLY A 11 -1.81 -13.17 -15.33
CA GLY A 11 -2.63 -14.37 -15.22
C GLY A 11 -1.95 -15.52 -14.50
N HIS A 12 -0.62 -15.49 -14.34
CA HIS A 12 0.07 -16.38 -13.41
C HIS A 12 0.97 -15.60 -12.48
N GLN A 13 0.71 -15.76 -11.19
CA GLN A 13 1.38 -15.04 -10.14
C GLN A 13 2.30 -16.02 -9.40
N ILE A 14 3.60 -15.79 -9.49
CA ILE A 14 4.59 -16.63 -8.79
C ILE A 14 4.52 -16.28 -7.30
N GLY A 15 3.87 -17.12 -6.50
CA GLY A 15 3.82 -17.11 -5.03
C GLY A 15 3.92 -15.72 -4.35
N TYR A 16 5.15 -15.28 -4.07
CA TYR A 16 5.42 -14.02 -3.38
C TYR A 16 5.02 -12.76 -4.18
N ASN A 17 4.86 -12.85 -5.49
CA ASN A 17 4.53 -11.71 -6.37
C ASN A 17 3.03 -11.39 -6.46
N ASN A 18 2.15 -12.18 -5.84
CA ASN A 18 0.69 -12.04 -5.97
C ASN A 18 0.15 -10.67 -5.50
N ILE A 19 0.92 -10.00 -4.64
CA ILE A 19 0.61 -8.66 -4.15
C ILE A 19 0.79 -7.57 -5.24
N LEU A 20 1.72 -7.75 -6.19
CA LEU A 20 2.03 -6.73 -7.20
C LEU A 20 0.89 -6.52 -8.22
N PRO A 21 0.29 -7.57 -8.82
CA PRO A 21 -0.87 -7.42 -9.69
C PRO A 21 -2.03 -6.70 -9.00
N MET A 22 -2.29 -7.05 -7.74
CA MET A 22 -3.31 -6.39 -6.94
C MET A 22 -3.00 -4.89 -6.80
N TYR A 23 -1.78 -4.51 -6.43
CA TYR A 23 -1.41 -3.09 -6.37
C TYR A 23 -1.58 -2.36 -7.69
N GLY A 24 -1.21 -2.98 -8.82
CA GLY A 24 -1.44 -2.41 -10.14
C GLY A 24 -2.92 -2.12 -10.39
N ALA A 25 -3.79 -3.10 -10.13
CA ALA A 25 -5.23 -2.94 -10.26
C ALA A 25 -5.80 -1.85 -9.33
N LEU A 26 -5.35 -1.79 -8.08
CA LEU A 26 -5.76 -0.74 -7.12
C LEU A 26 -5.34 0.66 -7.58
N MET A 27 -4.15 0.79 -8.15
CA MET A 27 -3.68 2.07 -8.70
C MET A 27 -4.49 2.51 -9.92
N LEU A 28 -4.95 1.56 -10.75
CA LEU A 28 -5.87 1.86 -11.86
C LEU A 28 -7.27 2.29 -11.35
N MET A 29 -7.72 1.76 -10.22
CA MET A 29 -8.99 2.15 -9.59
C MET A 29 -8.88 3.49 -8.83
N ALA A 30 -7.67 3.91 -8.44
CA ALA A 30 -7.45 5.09 -7.61
C ALA A 30 -8.09 6.39 -8.16
N PRO A 31 -8.00 6.73 -9.46
CA PRO A 31 -8.66 7.91 -10.01
C PRO A 31 -10.17 7.89 -9.79
N VAL A 32 -10.82 6.74 -9.97
CA VAL A 32 -12.27 6.58 -9.76
C VAL A 32 -12.62 6.78 -8.29
N ILE A 33 -11.85 6.16 -7.38
CA ILE A 33 -12.04 6.31 -5.93
C ILE A 33 -11.89 7.78 -5.52
N LEU A 34 -10.88 8.48 -6.06
CA LEU A 34 -10.66 9.91 -5.79
C LEU A 34 -11.81 10.77 -6.29
N LEU A 35 -12.31 10.53 -7.52
CA LEU A 35 -13.47 11.23 -8.07
C LEU A 35 -14.72 11.05 -7.21
N LEU A 36 -14.98 9.82 -6.75
CA LEU A 36 -16.09 9.54 -5.83
C LEU A 36 -15.92 10.27 -4.49
N ASN A 37 -14.70 10.27 -3.92
CA ASN A 37 -14.40 10.93 -2.66
C ASN A 37 -14.51 12.46 -2.73
N GLU A 38 -14.21 13.06 -3.88
CA GLU A 38 -14.45 14.49 -4.12
C GLU A 38 -15.94 14.84 -4.10
N ARG A 39 -16.81 13.93 -4.57
CA ARG A 39 -18.27 14.12 -4.47
C ARG A 39 -18.79 13.92 -3.05
N SER A 40 -18.42 12.79 -2.43
CA SER A 40 -18.74 12.49 -1.04
C SER A 40 -17.88 11.35 -0.53
N PRO A 41 -17.18 11.52 0.62
CA PRO A 41 -16.47 10.44 1.29
C PRO A 41 -17.35 9.21 1.56
N LEU A 42 -18.61 9.45 1.96
CA LEU A 42 -19.57 8.39 2.25
C LEU A 42 -19.96 7.63 0.99
N LEU A 43 -20.13 8.33 -0.15
CA LEU A 43 -20.43 7.69 -1.43
C LEU A 43 -19.28 6.79 -1.87
N ALA A 44 -18.03 7.26 -1.76
CA ALA A 44 -16.86 6.46 -2.11
C ALA A 44 -16.80 5.17 -1.29
N LEU A 45 -17.01 5.26 0.03
CA LEU A 45 -17.04 4.10 0.91
C LEU A 45 -18.24 3.17 0.64
N ALA A 46 -19.43 3.71 0.38
CA ALA A 46 -20.63 2.91 0.12
C ALA A 46 -20.52 2.11 -1.19
N VAL A 47 -20.06 2.75 -2.27
CA VAL A 47 -19.80 2.07 -3.55
C VAL A 47 -18.74 1.00 -3.36
N SER A 48 -17.64 1.35 -2.71
CA SER A 48 -16.52 0.43 -2.46
C SER A 48 -16.92 -0.76 -1.58
N ALA A 49 -17.71 -0.54 -0.52
CA ALA A 49 -18.26 -1.59 0.34
C ALA A 49 -19.23 -2.50 -0.42
N THR A 50 -20.06 -1.93 -1.31
CA THR A 50 -20.99 -2.70 -2.15
C THR A 50 -20.22 -3.63 -3.10
N VAL A 51 -19.17 -3.12 -3.77
CA VAL A 51 -18.32 -3.94 -4.64
C VAL A 51 -17.64 -5.05 -3.84
N TRP A 52 -17.10 -4.74 -2.65
CA TRP A 52 -16.48 -5.75 -1.78
C TRP A 52 -17.46 -6.84 -1.35
N LEU A 53 -18.66 -6.44 -0.91
CA LEU A 53 -19.68 -7.37 -0.44
C LEU A 53 -20.21 -8.26 -1.56
N LEU A 54 -20.53 -7.69 -2.73
CA LEU A 54 -21.00 -8.46 -3.89
C LEU A 54 -19.91 -9.40 -4.42
N ALA A 55 -18.66 -8.93 -4.52
CA ALA A 55 -17.54 -9.77 -4.92
C ALA A 55 -17.34 -10.94 -3.95
N GLY A 56 -17.52 -10.71 -2.65
CA GLY A 56 -17.43 -11.75 -1.62
C GLY A 56 -18.61 -12.72 -1.59
N ILE A 57 -19.85 -12.25 -1.78
CA ILE A 57 -21.04 -13.11 -1.81
C ILE A 57 -21.05 -14.00 -3.06
N TYR A 58 -20.83 -13.40 -4.23
CA TYR A 58 -20.89 -14.10 -5.51
C TYR A 58 -19.53 -14.69 -5.93
N GLN A 59 -18.51 -14.59 -5.07
CA GLN A 59 -17.16 -15.09 -5.32
C GLN A 59 -16.57 -14.60 -6.65
N VAL A 60 -16.83 -13.33 -7.00
CA VAL A 60 -16.35 -12.72 -8.26
C VAL A 60 -14.92 -12.24 -8.08
N ALA A 61 -13.98 -12.88 -8.77
CA ALA A 61 -12.58 -12.47 -8.79
C ALA A 61 -11.93 -12.74 -10.16
N PRO A 62 -10.84 -12.04 -10.51
CA PRO A 62 -10.05 -12.38 -11.69
C PRO A 62 -9.50 -13.81 -11.59
N HIS A 63 -9.51 -14.54 -12.70
CA HIS A 63 -9.08 -15.94 -12.76
C HIS A 63 -7.58 -16.04 -13.04
N ASN A 64 -6.94 -17.09 -12.51
CA ASN A 64 -5.59 -17.47 -12.91
C ASN A 64 -5.63 -18.21 -14.25
N MET A 65 -4.63 -17.95 -15.09
CA MET A 65 -4.49 -18.52 -16.44
C MET A 65 -3.77 -19.87 -16.45
N LEU A 66 -2.85 -20.13 -15.51
CA LEU A 66 -2.03 -21.36 -15.51
C LEU A 66 -2.41 -22.38 -14.43
N ILE A 67 -3.21 -21.98 -13.44
CA ILE A 67 -3.68 -22.86 -12.35
C ILE A 67 -5.16 -22.56 -12.17
N GLU A 68 -5.99 -23.59 -11.98
CA GLU A 68 -7.41 -23.39 -11.67
C GLU A 68 -7.58 -22.56 -10.39
N GLY A 69 -8.52 -21.61 -10.44
CA GLY A 69 -8.88 -20.76 -9.30
C GLY A 69 -8.69 -19.27 -9.57
N TYR A 70 -8.83 -18.49 -8.50
CA TYR A 70 -8.79 -17.03 -8.53
C TYR A 70 -7.41 -16.47 -8.23
N TRP A 71 -7.21 -15.20 -8.61
CA TRP A 71 -6.10 -14.41 -8.09
C TRP A 71 -6.08 -14.49 -6.57
N PHE A 72 -4.88 -14.70 -6.01
CA PHE A 72 -4.73 -14.93 -4.57
C PHE A 72 -5.26 -13.78 -3.72
N LEU A 73 -5.11 -12.54 -4.20
CA LEU A 73 -5.75 -11.34 -3.64
C LEU A 73 -6.70 -10.76 -4.69
N ASN A 74 -8.00 -10.75 -4.38
CA ASN A 74 -9.00 -10.19 -5.28
C ASN A 74 -8.99 -8.66 -5.23
N PRO A 75 -8.65 -7.94 -6.31
CA PRO A 75 -8.66 -6.48 -6.32
C PRO A 75 -10.03 -5.88 -5.98
N LEU A 76 -11.13 -6.55 -6.35
CA LEU A 76 -12.50 -6.08 -6.08
C LEU A 76 -12.84 -6.08 -4.60
N SER A 77 -12.25 -6.99 -3.83
CA SER A 77 -12.43 -7.04 -2.38
C SER A 77 -11.43 -6.13 -1.66
N TRP A 78 -10.15 -6.19 -2.05
CA TRP A 78 -9.08 -5.45 -1.40
C TRP A 78 -9.15 -3.94 -1.65
N GLN A 79 -9.83 -3.50 -2.71
CA GLN A 79 -10.05 -2.06 -2.96
C GLN A 79 -10.86 -1.37 -1.86
N PHE A 80 -11.62 -2.11 -1.05
CA PHE A 80 -12.36 -1.51 0.06
C PHE A 80 -11.45 -1.03 1.18
N LEU A 81 -10.51 -1.87 1.63
CA LEU A 81 -9.49 -1.45 2.58
C LEU A 81 -8.64 -0.29 2.04
N PHE A 82 -8.31 -0.34 0.75
CA PHE A 82 -7.57 0.73 0.08
C PHE A 82 -8.36 2.05 0.05
N SER A 83 -9.66 1.99 -0.24
CA SER A 83 -10.58 3.13 -0.25
C SER A 83 -10.76 3.72 1.14
N ILE A 84 -10.90 2.91 2.19
CA ILE A 84 -10.88 3.37 3.59
C ILE A 84 -9.60 4.16 3.87
N GLY A 85 -8.44 3.64 3.44
CA GLY A 85 -7.16 4.33 3.58
C GLY A 85 -7.12 5.70 2.88
N ILE A 86 -7.54 5.76 1.61
CA ILE A 86 -7.59 7.01 0.81
C ILE A 86 -8.53 8.02 1.46
N VAL A 87 -9.77 7.62 1.76
CA VAL A 87 -10.77 8.51 2.34
C VAL A 87 -10.29 9.03 3.70
N SER A 88 -9.70 8.16 4.53
CA SER A 88 -9.18 8.54 5.85
C SER A 88 -8.04 9.57 5.75
N ILE A 89 -7.05 9.36 4.88
CA ILE A 89 -5.93 10.30 4.75
C ILE A 89 -6.38 11.63 4.16
N LEU A 90 -7.30 11.62 3.20
CA LEU A 90 -7.84 12.85 2.62
C LEU A 90 -8.70 13.63 3.62
N HIS A 91 -9.51 12.94 4.42
CA HIS A 91 -10.26 13.55 5.52
C HIS A 91 -9.33 14.25 6.51
N ILE A 92 -8.25 13.58 6.94
CA ILE A 92 -7.24 14.17 7.84
C ILE A 92 -6.55 15.38 7.20
N ARG A 93 -6.19 15.29 5.90
CA ARG A 93 -5.55 16.40 5.19
C ARG A 93 -6.45 17.62 5.02
N ARG A 94 -7.77 17.44 5.02
CA ARG A 94 -8.77 18.53 5.00
C ARG A 94 -9.02 19.14 6.40
N GLY A 95 -8.26 18.72 7.42
CA GLY A 95 -8.39 19.21 8.80
C GLY A 95 -9.29 18.34 9.70
N GLY A 96 -9.82 17.25 9.17
CA GLY A 96 -10.57 16.26 9.94
C GLY A 96 -9.67 15.50 10.94
N THR A 97 -10.28 14.89 11.94
CA THR A 97 -9.56 14.04 12.90
C THR A 97 -10.31 12.74 13.11
N ILE A 98 -9.57 11.65 13.31
CA ILE A 98 -10.18 10.37 13.69
C ILE A 98 -10.53 10.46 15.18
N PRO A 99 -11.82 10.36 15.56
CA PRO A 99 -12.23 10.52 16.94
C PRO A 99 -11.64 9.41 17.80
N ARG A 100 -11.09 9.78 18.96
CA ARG A 100 -10.59 8.84 19.97
C ARG A 100 -11.68 8.61 21.01
N HIS A 101 -12.47 7.56 20.83
CA HIS A 101 -13.53 7.19 21.77
C HIS A 101 -13.10 6.00 22.64
N PRO A 102 -13.28 6.06 23.98
CA PRO A 102 -12.83 4.99 24.89
C PRO A 102 -13.54 3.65 24.62
N MET A 103 -14.84 3.65 24.29
CA MET A 103 -15.53 2.40 23.94
C MET A 103 -15.01 1.81 22.63
N LEU A 104 -14.68 2.65 21.63
CA LEU A 104 -14.14 2.16 20.37
C LEU A 104 -12.72 1.62 20.56
N PHE A 105 -11.95 2.23 21.47
CA PHE A 105 -10.65 1.72 21.88
C PHE A 105 -10.75 0.36 22.57
N ALA A 106 -11.66 0.24 23.55
CA ALA A 106 -11.89 -1.02 24.24
C ALA A 106 -12.38 -2.11 23.27
N ALA A 107 -13.30 -1.78 22.35
CA ALA A 107 -13.78 -2.69 21.33
C ALA A 107 -12.65 -3.15 20.39
N ALA A 108 -11.82 -2.23 19.90
CA ALA A 108 -10.67 -2.55 19.05
C ALA A 108 -9.63 -3.41 19.79
N ALA A 109 -9.31 -3.07 21.05
CA ALA A 109 -8.37 -3.83 21.87
C ALA A 109 -8.90 -5.25 22.15
N CYS A 110 -10.17 -5.37 22.54
CA CYS A 110 -10.83 -6.64 22.75
C CYS A 110 -10.83 -7.49 21.47
N TYR A 111 -11.14 -6.88 20.32
CA TYR A 111 -11.16 -7.58 19.04
C TYR A 111 -9.78 -8.11 18.63
N VAL A 112 -8.72 -7.31 18.81
CA VAL A 112 -7.34 -7.74 18.53
C VAL A 112 -6.91 -8.84 19.50
N ALA A 113 -7.21 -8.72 20.79
CA ALA A 113 -6.91 -9.75 21.78
C ALA A 113 -7.67 -11.06 21.49
N LEU A 114 -8.95 -10.96 21.14
CA LEU A 114 -9.77 -12.10 20.71
C LEU A 114 -9.16 -12.76 19.47
N SER A 115 -8.76 -11.97 18.48
CA SER A 115 -8.13 -12.49 17.26
C SER A 115 -6.82 -13.22 17.56
N PHE A 116 -6.01 -12.70 18.49
CA PHE A 116 -4.79 -13.34 18.96
C PHE A 116 -5.07 -14.69 19.63
N VAL A 117 -6.00 -14.73 20.59
CA VAL A 117 -6.42 -15.96 21.27
C VAL A 117 -7.04 -16.96 20.29
N TRP A 118 -7.83 -16.49 19.32
CA TRP A 118 -8.48 -17.34 18.32
C TRP A 118 -7.47 -18.09 17.45
N VAL A 119 -6.46 -17.36 16.94
CA VAL A 119 -5.43 -17.94 16.06
C VAL A 119 -4.46 -18.82 16.85
N THR A 120 -4.00 -18.37 18.03
CA THR A 120 -3.04 -19.12 18.84
C THR A 120 -3.65 -20.33 19.54
N GLY A 121 -4.90 -20.21 20.01
CA GLY A 121 -5.67 -21.29 20.61
C GLY A 121 -6.37 -22.20 19.61
N GLN A 122 -6.15 -22.01 18.30
CA GLN A 122 -6.73 -22.84 17.22
C GLN A 122 -8.26 -23.03 17.34
N LEU A 123 -8.99 -21.96 17.68
CA LEU A 123 -10.43 -21.98 17.99
C LEU A 123 -11.33 -22.13 16.74
N TRP A 124 -10.84 -22.76 15.68
CA TRP A 124 -11.50 -22.91 14.38
C TRP A 124 -12.83 -23.67 14.44
N ILE A 125 -13.03 -24.50 15.48
CA ILE A 125 -14.29 -25.22 15.70
C ILE A 125 -15.48 -24.26 15.83
N PHE A 126 -15.30 -23.12 16.50
CA PHE A 126 -16.31 -22.08 16.61
C PHE A 126 -16.54 -21.35 15.28
N GLY A 127 -15.49 -21.21 14.47
CA GLY A 127 -15.57 -20.67 13.12
C GLY A 127 -16.42 -21.55 12.20
N ASN A 128 -16.26 -22.87 12.30
CA ASN A 128 -17.07 -23.83 11.55
C ASN A 128 -18.54 -23.75 11.97
N SER A 129 -18.83 -23.63 13.26
CA SER A 129 -20.19 -23.43 13.77
C SER A 129 -20.80 -22.11 13.28
N LEU A 130 -20.01 -21.04 13.18
CA LEU A 130 -20.47 -19.75 12.64
C LEU A 130 -20.74 -19.82 11.14
N ALA A 131 -19.92 -20.57 10.40
CA ALA A 131 -20.15 -20.84 8.98
C ALA A 131 -21.43 -21.68 8.77
N ALA A 132 -21.75 -22.58 9.70
CA ALA A 132 -22.98 -23.38 9.67
C ALA A 132 -24.27 -22.55 9.83
N LEU A 133 -24.18 -21.27 10.22
CA LEU A 133 -25.32 -20.35 10.24
C LEU A 133 -25.82 -19.96 8.83
N GLY A 134 -25.15 -20.41 7.76
CA GLY A 134 -25.56 -20.16 6.37
C GLY A 134 -25.27 -18.75 5.87
N LEU A 135 -24.53 -17.95 6.65
CA LEU A 135 -24.10 -16.63 6.22
C LEU A 135 -23.00 -16.72 5.14
N PRO A 136 -22.90 -15.73 4.23
CA PRO A 136 -21.85 -15.71 3.22
C PRO A 136 -20.44 -15.80 3.82
N THR A 137 -19.55 -16.53 3.15
CA THR A 137 -18.16 -16.74 3.59
C THR A 137 -17.37 -15.45 3.74
N VAL A 138 -17.74 -14.38 3.03
CA VAL A 138 -17.16 -13.05 3.22
C VAL A 138 -17.47 -12.46 4.60
N VAL A 139 -18.59 -12.84 5.24
CA VAL A 139 -19.01 -12.32 6.55
C VAL A 139 -18.47 -13.16 7.71
N THR A 140 -18.56 -14.48 7.61
CA THR A 140 -18.24 -15.41 8.72
C THR A 140 -16.92 -16.16 8.53
N GLY A 141 -16.39 -16.18 7.31
CA GLY A 141 -15.18 -16.91 6.97
C GLY A 141 -13.89 -16.15 7.30
N PHE A 142 -12.77 -16.82 7.05
CA PHE A 142 -11.42 -16.28 7.26
C PHE A 142 -10.65 -16.13 5.95
N ASP A 143 -11.38 -16.01 4.84
CA ASP A 143 -10.79 -15.99 3.51
C ASP A 143 -9.93 -14.73 3.28
N LYS A 144 -8.77 -14.94 2.67
CA LYS A 144 -7.82 -13.87 2.33
C LYS A 144 -8.07 -13.30 0.94
N THR A 145 -8.62 -14.10 0.03
CA THR A 145 -8.84 -13.71 -1.36
C THR A 145 -9.89 -12.61 -1.44
N PHE A 146 -11.03 -12.80 -0.79
CA PHE A 146 -12.17 -11.90 -0.73
C PHE A 146 -12.15 -10.92 0.45
N LEU A 147 -11.04 -10.86 1.19
CA LEU A 147 -10.87 -10.01 2.37
C LEU A 147 -12.08 -10.14 3.32
N SER A 148 -12.20 -11.29 3.98
CA SER A 148 -13.35 -11.54 4.84
C SER A 148 -13.48 -10.49 5.95
N LEU A 149 -14.72 -10.26 6.40
CA LEU A 149 -15.06 -9.25 7.39
C LEU A 149 -14.26 -9.41 8.68
N PRO A 150 -14.02 -10.62 9.24
CA PRO A 150 -13.16 -10.75 10.42
C PRO A 150 -11.74 -10.22 10.20
N ARG A 151 -11.18 -10.47 9.00
CA ARG A 151 -9.84 -9.99 8.64
C ARG A 151 -9.83 -8.48 8.44
N LEU A 152 -10.86 -7.92 7.79
CA LEU A 152 -11.02 -6.48 7.62
C LEU A 152 -11.13 -5.78 8.98
N LEU A 153 -12.01 -6.24 9.85
CA LEU A 153 -12.19 -5.69 11.20
C LEU A 153 -10.90 -5.78 12.02
N HIS A 154 -10.15 -6.87 11.89
CA HIS A 154 -8.87 -7.01 12.58
C HIS A 154 -7.87 -5.93 12.15
N VAL A 155 -7.71 -5.72 10.85
CA VAL A 155 -6.80 -4.69 10.31
C VAL A 155 -7.23 -3.29 10.73
N LEU A 156 -8.54 -3.00 10.70
CA LEU A 156 -9.08 -1.70 11.12
C LEU A 156 -8.91 -1.47 12.62
N ALA A 157 -9.19 -2.48 13.45
CA ALA A 157 -8.99 -2.42 14.89
C ALA A 157 -7.52 -2.16 15.24
N LEU A 158 -6.59 -2.91 14.64
CA LEU A 158 -5.16 -2.72 14.86
C LEU A 158 -4.71 -1.32 14.43
N THR A 159 -5.18 -0.85 13.27
CA THR A 159 -4.87 0.50 12.76
C THR A 159 -5.40 1.58 13.72
N TYR A 160 -6.62 1.42 14.22
CA TYR A 160 -7.22 2.35 15.18
C TYR A 160 -6.42 2.41 16.49
N LEU A 161 -5.95 1.27 17.02
CA LEU A 161 -5.09 1.24 18.22
C LEU A 161 -3.76 1.96 17.98
N VAL A 162 -3.10 1.70 16.85
CA VAL A 162 -1.81 2.34 16.48
C VAL A 162 -1.95 3.87 16.40
N ILE A 163 -3.07 4.37 15.85
CA ILE A 163 -3.33 5.82 15.73
C ILE A 163 -3.79 6.44 17.06
N SER A 164 -4.48 5.65 17.89
CA SER A 164 -5.02 6.10 19.18
C SER A 164 -3.94 6.20 20.26
N ILE A 165 -2.90 5.37 20.21
CA ILE A 165 -1.82 5.33 21.22
C ILE A 165 -0.67 6.26 20.79
N PRO A 166 -0.47 7.42 21.45
CA PRO A 166 0.54 8.39 21.02
C PRO A 166 1.97 7.86 21.11
N ALA A 167 2.25 6.94 22.05
CA ALA A 167 3.55 6.31 22.20
C ALA A 167 3.97 5.53 20.95
N PHE A 168 3.06 4.75 20.35
CA PHE A 168 3.34 4.02 19.10
C PHE A 168 3.59 5.00 17.95
N SER A 169 2.75 6.02 17.79
CA SER A 169 2.95 7.06 16.77
C SER A 169 4.31 7.74 16.92
N ARG A 170 4.72 8.10 18.15
CA ARG A 170 6.03 8.71 18.42
C ARG A 170 7.19 7.76 18.12
N PHE A 171 7.07 6.49 18.48
CA PHE A 171 8.10 5.48 18.23
C PHE A 171 8.29 5.16 16.73
N LEU A 172 7.19 5.15 15.97
CA LEU A 172 7.18 4.88 14.54
C LEU A 172 7.58 6.10 13.70
N ARG A 173 7.44 7.33 14.23
CA ARG A 173 7.94 8.56 13.58
C ARG A 173 9.46 8.59 13.60
N ARG A 174 10.06 8.04 12.55
CA ARG A 174 11.52 8.06 12.34
C ARG A 174 11.93 9.19 11.39
N PRO A 175 13.13 9.76 11.57
CA PRO A 175 13.60 10.85 10.73
C PRO A 175 13.80 10.38 9.29
N ALA A 176 13.81 11.34 8.34
CA ALA A 176 13.85 11.04 6.90
C ALA A 176 15.14 10.33 6.43
N ASN A 177 16.20 10.40 7.24
CA ASN A 177 17.50 9.76 7.05
C ASN A 177 17.63 8.39 7.74
N ASN A 178 16.62 7.95 8.50
CA ASN A 178 16.66 6.64 9.14
C ASN A 178 16.69 5.53 8.07
N PRO A 179 17.52 4.48 8.22
CA PRO A 179 17.63 3.38 7.26
C PRO A 179 16.27 2.75 6.90
N LEU A 180 15.41 2.55 7.90
CA LEU A 180 14.08 1.96 7.69
C LEU A 180 13.16 2.89 6.90
N THR A 181 13.24 4.21 7.14
CA THR A 181 12.50 5.21 6.37
C THR A 181 12.98 5.26 4.92
N ILE A 182 14.28 5.08 4.67
CA ILE A 182 14.85 5.05 3.32
C ILE A 182 14.39 3.78 2.58
N LEU A 183 14.48 2.62 3.23
CA LEU A 183 14.02 1.34 2.71
C LEU A 183 12.53 1.40 2.32
N GLY A 184 11.68 1.87 3.25
CA GLY A 184 10.24 1.97 3.03
C GLY A 184 9.84 3.00 1.97
N ARG A 185 10.63 4.05 1.73
CA ARG A 185 10.36 5.05 0.69
C ARG A 185 10.46 4.48 -0.73
N HIS A 186 11.27 3.45 -0.91
CA HIS A 186 11.47 2.75 -2.18
C HIS A 186 10.87 1.34 -2.14
N SER A 187 9.83 1.12 -1.32
CA SER A 187 9.28 -0.20 -0.99
C SER A 187 9.01 -1.07 -2.22
N LEU A 188 8.47 -0.52 -3.31
CA LEU A 188 8.22 -1.27 -4.55
C LEU A 188 9.51 -1.80 -5.19
N ASN A 189 10.53 -0.94 -5.35
CA ASN A 189 11.80 -1.33 -5.95
C ASN A 189 12.52 -2.37 -5.07
N ILE A 190 12.49 -2.17 -3.74
CA ILE A 190 13.11 -3.09 -2.78
C ILE A 190 12.36 -4.42 -2.75
N PHE A 191 11.04 -4.41 -2.86
CA PHE A 191 10.22 -5.60 -2.94
C PHE A 191 10.58 -6.42 -4.18
N VAL A 192 10.60 -5.80 -5.36
CA VAL A 192 10.94 -6.49 -6.63
C VAL A 192 12.35 -7.09 -6.56
N ALA A 193 13.34 -6.31 -6.10
CA ALA A 193 14.70 -6.81 -5.90
C ALA A 193 14.76 -7.97 -4.89
N GLY A 194 13.99 -7.86 -3.80
CA GLY A 194 13.85 -8.89 -2.78
C GLY A 194 13.25 -10.19 -3.32
N THR A 195 12.22 -10.11 -4.15
CA THR A 195 11.61 -11.30 -4.74
C THR A 195 12.57 -12.00 -5.70
N ILE A 196 13.28 -11.25 -6.54
CA ILE A 196 14.33 -11.81 -7.41
C ILE A 196 15.39 -12.51 -6.56
N LEU A 197 15.83 -11.88 -5.48
CA LEU A 197 16.82 -12.46 -4.59
C LEU A 197 16.29 -13.70 -3.88
N ALA A 198 15.02 -13.71 -3.44
CA ALA A 198 14.39 -14.87 -2.83
C ALA A 198 14.33 -16.06 -3.81
N MET A 199 14.05 -15.81 -5.10
CA MET A 199 14.06 -16.86 -6.13
C MET A 199 15.47 -17.45 -6.32
N ILE A 200 16.51 -16.60 -6.35
CA ILE A 200 17.91 -17.04 -6.37
C ILE A 200 18.23 -17.87 -5.12
N GLY A 201 17.84 -17.39 -3.95
CA GLY A 201 18.05 -18.06 -2.67
C GLY A 201 17.38 -19.43 -2.61
N GLN A 202 16.18 -19.56 -3.16
CA GLN A 202 15.47 -20.84 -3.25
C GLN A 202 16.24 -21.86 -4.08
N VAL A 203 16.83 -21.45 -5.22
CA VAL A 203 17.69 -22.33 -6.04
C VAL A 203 18.97 -22.70 -5.30
N VAL A 204 19.64 -21.72 -4.67
CA VAL A 204 20.86 -21.96 -3.87
C VAL A 204 20.59 -22.94 -2.73
N LEU A 205 19.49 -22.73 -1.98
CA LEU A 205 19.11 -23.61 -0.88
C LEU A 205 18.69 -24.99 -1.37
N TYR A 206 18.03 -25.10 -2.52
CA TYR A 206 17.65 -26.39 -3.09
C TYR A 206 18.89 -27.24 -3.42
N ILE A 207 19.94 -26.63 -3.95
CA ILE A 207 21.19 -27.33 -4.34
C ILE A 207 22.07 -27.60 -3.12
N THR A 208 22.12 -26.68 -2.17
CA THR A 208 23.08 -26.70 -1.05
C THR A 208 22.44 -27.09 0.28
N ASN A 209 21.22 -27.65 0.28
CA ASN A 209 20.36 -27.90 1.46
C ASN A 209 20.98 -28.73 2.60
N LYS A 210 22.20 -29.23 2.43
CA LYS A 210 22.97 -29.97 3.45
C LYS A 210 23.82 -29.07 4.35
N ASP A 211 24.06 -27.82 3.97
CA ASP A 211 24.87 -26.87 4.75
C ASP A 211 23.96 -25.91 5.55
N PRO A 212 23.97 -25.97 6.90
CA PRO A 212 23.13 -25.12 7.75
C PRO A 212 23.54 -23.64 7.73
N LEU A 213 24.73 -23.29 7.24
CA LEU A 213 25.24 -21.91 7.23
C LEU A 213 24.79 -21.12 5.99
N VAL A 214 24.52 -21.80 4.88
CA VAL A 214 24.23 -21.15 3.59
C VAL A 214 22.95 -20.33 3.65
N GLY A 215 21.90 -20.85 4.30
CA GLY A 215 20.64 -20.12 4.46
C GLY A 215 20.77 -18.82 5.26
N PRO A 216 21.27 -18.86 6.51
CA PRO A 216 21.50 -17.67 7.31
C PRO A 216 22.41 -16.65 6.62
N LEU A 217 23.50 -17.10 6.00
CA LEU A 217 24.43 -16.21 5.28
C LEU A 217 23.73 -15.53 4.09
N PHE A 218 22.95 -16.29 3.32
CA PHE A 218 22.17 -15.74 2.22
C PHE A 218 21.19 -14.65 2.68
N VAL A 219 20.51 -14.85 3.81
CA VAL A 219 19.60 -13.86 4.40
C VAL A 219 20.36 -12.60 4.82
N ILE A 220 21.50 -12.73 5.49
CA ILE A 220 22.32 -11.59 5.91
C ILE A 220 22.79 -10.78 4.69
N VAL A 221 23.34 -11.47 3.68
CA VAL A 221 23.78 -10.85 2.43
C VAL A 221 22.60 -10.16 1.74
N GLY A 222 21.44 -10.83 1.68
CA GLY A 222 20.28 -10.26 1.02
C GLY A 222 19.71 -9.02 1.68
N ILE A 223 19.66 -8.99 3.01
CA ILE A 223 19.30 -7.79 3.77
C ILE A 223 20.29 -6.67 3.46
N ALA A 224 21.60 -6.95 3.50
CA ALA A 224 22.63 -5.96 3.20
C ALA A 224 22.51 -5.40 1.77
N THR A 225 22.28 -6.26 0.78
CA THR A 225 22.06 -5.87 -0.62
C THR A 225 20.81 -4.99 -0.76
N GLN A 226 19.70 -5.33 -0.10
CA GLN A 226 18.49 -4.52 -0.12
C GLN A 226 18.70 -3.12 0.47
N PHE A 227 19.42 -3.01 1.59
CA PHE A 227 19.77 -1.71 2.16
C PHE A 227 20.68 -0.91 1.23
N ALA A 228 21.74 -1.53 0.69
CA ALA A 228 22.64 -0.88 -0.26
C ALA A 228 21.89 -0.34 -1.47
N TYR A 229 20.96 -1.13 -2.03
CA TYR A 229 20.12 -0.71 -3.14
C TYR A 229 19.18 0.45 -2.76
N ALA A 230 18.58 0.43 -1.57
CA ALA A 230 17.75 1.53 -1.08
C ALA A 230 18.53 2.85 -0.93
N TYR A 231 19.76 2.78 -0.40
CA TYR A 231 20.65 3.94 -0.30
C TYR A 231 21.07 4.47 -1.67
N TYR A 232 21.34 3.59 -2.63
CA TYR A 232 21.61 3.98 -4.01
C TYR A 232 20.43 4.74 -4.64
N LEU A 233 19.21 4.23 -4.52
CA LEU A 233 18.00 4.88 -5.03
C LEU A 233 17.74 6.22 -4.35
N GLU A 234 17.96 6.32 -3.03
CA GLU A 234 17.82 7.57 -2.29
C GLU A 234 18.87 8.61 -2.72
N ARG A 235 20.11 8.21 -2.97
CA ARG A 235 21.15 9.12 -3.51
C ARG A 235 20.75 9.66 -4.87
N LYS A 236 20.31 8.79 -5.79
CA LYS A 236 19.82 9.19 -7.12
C LYS A 236 18.65 10.16 -7.03
N ARG A 237 17.68 9.89 -6.15
CA ARG A 237 16.54 10.79 -5.88
C ARG A 237 16.99 12.17 -5.40
N ARG A 238 17.93 12.23 -4.45
CA ARG A 238 18.46 13.48 -3.91
C ARG A 238 19.19 14.29 -4.97
N GLN A 239 20.02 13.65 -5.79
CA GLN A 239 20.70 14.29 -6.91
C GLN A 239 19.70 14.87 -7.93
N GLY A 240 18.64 14.12 -8.26
CA GLY A 240 17.57 14.60 -9.14
C GLY A 240 16.86 15.84 -8.60
N LYS A 241 16.59 15.90 -7.28
CA LYS A 241 16.01 17.08 -6.64
C LYS A 241 16.93 18.30 -6.67
N VAL A 242 18.23 18.12 -6.41
CA VAL A 242 19.21 19.21 -6.49
C VAL A 242 19.28 19.76 -7.91
N LYS A 243 19.38 18.87 -8.92
CA LYS A 243 19.39 19.27 -10.33
C LYS A 243 18.13 20.04 -10.73
N ALA A 244 16.94 19.56 -10.33
CA ALA A 244 15.68 20.24 -10.62
C ALA A 244 15.62 21.63 -9.97
N ARG A 245 16.06 21.76 -8.71
CA ARG A 245 16.10 23.05 -8.00
C ARG A 245 17.01 24.06 -8.69
N LEU A 246 18.21 23.64 -9.11
CA LEU A 246 19.16 24.50 -9.83
C LEU A 246 18.59 24.99 -11.18
N VAL A 247 17.86 24.12 -11.90
CA VAL A 247 17.18 24.50 -13.15
C VAL A 247 16.07 25.53 -12.89
N THR A 248 15.25 25.32 -11.85
CA THR A 248 14.20 26.29 -11.47
C THR A 248 14.80 27.63 -11.05
N GLU A 249 15.87 27.63 -10.27
CA GLU A 249 16.55 28.84 -9.79
C GLU A 249 17.20 29.63 -10.94
N ALA A 250 17.86 28.92 -11.88
CA ALA A 250 18.39 29.53 -13.10
C ALA A 250 17.28 30.13 -13.99
N ALA A 251 16.12 29.45 -14.10
CA ALA A 251 14.97 29.97 -14.85
C ALA A 251 14.34 31.21 -14.19
N THR A 252 14.38 31.33 -12.86
CA THR A 252 13.88 32.51 -12.14
C THR A 252 14.80 33.72 -12.22
N ILE A 253 16.10 33.54 -12.46
CA ILE A 253 17.08 34.64 -12.56
C ILE A 253 17.12 35.24 -13.98
N ALA A 254 16.65 34.51 -15.00
CA ALA A 254 16.75 34.90 -16.40
C ALA A 254 15.56 35.75 -16.90
N VAL A 255 15.33 36.95 -16.34
CA VAL A 255 14.66 38.05 -17.07
C VAL A 255 15.29 39.40 -16.68
N PRO A 256 16.38 39.85 -17.32
CA PRO A 256 16.69 41.27 -17.36
C PRO A 256 15.69 41.93 -18.31
N VAL A 257 14.66 42.58 -17.78
CA VAL A 257 13.84 43.53 -18.56
C VAL A 257 14.79 44.64 -19.02
N ARG A 258 15.21 44.60 -20.30
CA ARG A 258 15.87 45.71 -20.96
C ARG A 258 14.86 46.86 -21.04
N ILE A 259 14.89 47.77 -20.08
CA ILE A 259 14.26 49.09 -20.25
C ILE A 259 15.17 49.88 -21.20
N GLY A 260 14.94 49.71 -22.50
CA GLY A 260 15.49 50.58 -23.54
C GLY A 260 14.78 51.92 -23.47
N GLY A 261 15.53 52.99 -23.21
CA GLY A 261 15.01 54.32 -22.93
C GLY A 261 14.60 55.16 -24.15
N SER A 262 14.10 56.34 -23.79
CA SER A 262 13.97 57.59 -24.56
C SER A 262 12.81 57.70 -25.57
N ALA A 263 11.77 58.43 -25.15
CA ALA A 263 11.11 59.40 -26.02
C ALA A 263 10.70 60.63 -25.19
N ASN A 264 11.49 61.70 -25.34
CA ASN A 264 11.19 63.04 -24.86
C ASN A 264 9.83 63.52 -25.38
N TYR A 265 8.91 63.88 -24.50
CA TYR A 265 7.78 64.76 -24.84
C TYR A 265 7.83 66.02 -23.96
N ARG A 266 8.63 66.99 -24.40
CA ARG A 266 8.47 68.40 -24.00
C ARG A 266 7.54 69.05 -25.02
N ARG A 267 6.35 69.44 -24.58
CA ARG A 267 5.54 70.51 -25.21
C ARG A 267 4.68 71.13 -24.10
N ASN A 268 5.22 72.13 -23.40
CA ASN A 268 4.94 73.55 -23.57
C ASN A 268 3.44 73.92 -23.51
N GLU A 269 3.11 74.56 -22.37
CA GLU A 269 2.45 75.86 -22.25
C GLU A 269 1.05 76.12 -22.82
N ARG A 270 0.23 76.70 -21.91
CA ARG A 270 -0.75 77.79 -22.07
C ARG A 270 -2.23 77.46 -22.28
N LYS A 271 -2.95 77.91 -21.24
CA LYS A 271 -4.30 78.50 -21.10
C LYS A 271 -5.35 77.61 -20.47
#